data_AF-A0A6G4TZQ5-F1
#
_entry.id   AF-A0A6G4TZQ5-F1
#
_cell.length_a   1.000
_cell.length_b   1.000
_cell.length_c   1.000
_cell.angle_alpha   90.00
_cell.angle_beta   90.00
_cell.angle_gamma   90.00
#
_symmetry.space_group_name_H-M   'P 1'
#
loop_
_entity.id
_entity.type
_entity.pdbx_description
1 polymer ?
#
loop_
_entity_poly.entity_id
_entity_poly.type
_entity_poly.pdbx_seq_one_letter_code
_entity_poly.pdbx_strand_id
1 'polypeptide(L)'
;MTVRPPETAAGLLPRQECEAFSQRMEHALTTFVDDPGGSVAEADAVLDETIEHLTQQLAERRKSILRPRTTERGDGDDRHATDTEELRTALLQYRDLVEQLVRL
;
A
#
# COMPACT_ATOMS: atom_id res chain seq x y z
N MET A 1 -24.25 7.87 14.65
CA MET A 1 -23.00 7.39 15.26
C MET A 1 -22.19 6.73 14.16
N THR A 2 -21.47 7.54 13.39
CA THR A 2 -20.74 7.10 12.19
C THR A 2 -19.36 6.66 12.65
N VAL A 3 -19.14 5.35 12.77
CA VAL A 3 -17.80 4.81 12.96
C VAL A 3 -17.05 5.08 11.66
N ARG A 4 -16.18 6.09 11.67
CA ARG A 4 -15.20 6.28 10.61
C ARG A 4 -14.16 5.18 10.82
N PRO A 5 -14.04 4.17 9.93
CA PRO A 5 -12.95 3.20 10.05
C PRO A 5 -11.62 3.96 10.00
N PRO A 6 -10.56 3.43 10.63
CA PRO A 6 -9.25 4.06 10.54
C PRO A 6 -8.88 4.20 9.06
N GLU A 7 -8.66 5.44 8.61
CA GLU A 7 -8.28 5.81 7.23
C GLU A 7 -6.96 5.15 6.79
N THR A 8 -6.31 4.40 7.68
CA THR A 8 -5.10 3.63 7.42
C THR A 8 -5.34 2.32 6.66
N ALA A 9 -6.52 1.69 6.62
CA ALA A 9 -6.68 0.50 5.77
C ALA A 9 -6.88 0.84 4.27
N ALA A 10 -7.49 1.99 3.97
CA ALA A 10 -8.02 2.33 2.64
C ALA A 10 -7.03 3.01 1.68
N GLY A 11 -5.72 2.96 1.95
CA GLY A 11 -4.74 3.86 1.33
C GLY A 11 -3.54 3.22 0.64
N LEU A 12 -3.50 1.90 0.47
CA LEU A 12 -2.39 1.24 -0.26
C LEU A 12 -2.67 1.12 -1.75
N LEU A 13 -3.92 0.84 -2.11
CA LEU A 13 -4.39 0.74 -3.48
C LEU A 13 -5.42 1.84 -3.74
N PRO A 14 -5.44 2.45 -4.93
CA PRO A 14 -6.51 3.33 -5.34
C PRO A 14 -7.86 2.61 -5.24
N ARG A 15 -8.86 3.26 -4.67
CA ARG A 15 -10.21 2.67 -4.46
C ARG A 15 -10.81 2.08 -5.74
N GLN A 16 -10.55 2.72 -6.89
CA GLN A 16 -11.02 2.26 -8.20
C GLN A 16 -10.40 0.92 -8.61
N GLU A 17 -9.13 0.68 -8.30
CA GLU A 17 -8.46 -0.60 -8.58
C GLU A 17 -8.99 -1.70 -7.65
N CYS A 18 -9.16 -1.41 -6.36
CA CYS A 18 -9.81 -2.34 -5.43
C CYS A 18 -11.20 -2.75 -5.90
N GLU A 19 -12.00 -1.81 -6.40
CA GLU A 19 -13.35 -2.08 -6.90
C GLU A 19 -13.32 -2.94 -8.17
N ALA A 20 -12.34 -2.73 -9.05
CA ALA A 20 -12.15 -3.56 -10.25
C ALA A 20 -11.73 -5.00 -9.91
N PHE A 21 -10.77 -5.18 -9.01
CA PHE A 21 -10.36 -6.52 -8.54
C PHE A 21 -11.51 -7.23 -7.83
N SER A 22 -12.28 -6.50 -7.01
CA SER A 22 -13.44 -7.06 -6.31
C SER A 22 -14.50 -7.57 -7.30
N GLN A 23 -14.84 -6.77 -8.32
CA GLN A 23 -15.78 -7.18 -9.37
C GLN A 23 -15.32 -8.42 -10.15
N ARG A 24 -14.02 -8.50 -10.49
CA ARG A 24 -13.47 -9.69 -11.18
C ARG A 24 -13.48 -10.93 -10.28
N MET A 25 -13.18 -10.77 -8.99
CA MET A 25 -13.30 -11.86 -8.02
C MET A 25 -14.75 -12.35 -7.88
N GLU A 26 -15.72 -11.42 -7.81
CA GLU A 26 -17.14 -11.78 -7.80
C GLU A 26 -17.55 -12.53 -9.07
N HIS A 27 -17.07 -12.09 -10.24
CA HIS A 27 -17.32 -12.77 -11.51
C HIS A 27 -16.80 -14.22 -11.48
N ALA A 28 -15.53 -14.43 -11.10
CA ALA A 28 -14.94 -15.76 -10.97
C ALA A 28 -15.78 -16.67 -10.05
N LEU A 29 -16.28 -16.15 -8.92
CA LEU A 29 -17.15 -16.89 -8.00
C LEU A 29 -18.51 -17.24 -8.63
N THR A 30 -19.10 -16.34 -9.43
CA THR A 30 -20.38 -16.59 -10.09
C THR A 30 -20.28 -17.64 -11.20
N THR A 31 -19.17 -17.67 -11.94
CA THR A 31 -18.95 -18.60 -13.06
C THR A 31 -18.52 -20.00 -12.60
N PHE A 32 -18.20 -20.18 -11.31
CA PHE A 32 -17.65 -21.44 -10.79
C PHE A 32 -18.56 -22.65 -11.03
N VAL A 33 -19.88 -22.43 -11.04
CA VAL A 33 -20.87 -23.49 -11.27
C VAL A 33 -20.81 -24.00 -12.72
N ASP A 34 -20.50 -23.12 -13.68
CA ASP A 34 -20.48 -23.43 -15.11
C ASP A 34 -19.08 -23.84 -15.61
N ASP A 35 -18.03 -23.19 -15.10
CA ASP A 35 -16.63 -23.49 -15.44
C ASP A 35 -15.74 -23.41 -14.18
N PRO A 36 -15.65 -24.50 -13.39
CA PRO A 36 -14.90 -24.48 -12.14
C PRO A 36 -13.38 -24.31 -12.36
N GLY A 37 -12.85 -24.77 -13.50
CA GLY A 37 -11.42 -24.67 -13.78
C GLY A 37 -11.00 -23.25 -14.17
N GLY A 38 -11.74 -22.65 -15.08
CA GLY A 38 -11.60 -21.26 -15.53
C GLY A 38 -11.86 -20.27 -14.40
N SER A 39 -12.88 -20.51 -13.57
CA SER A 39 -13.12 -19.68 -12.38
C SER A 39 -11.98 -19.68 -11.39
N VAL A 40 -11.37 -20.84 -11.11
CA VAL A 40 -10.22 -20.91 -10.22
C VAL A 40 -9.00 -20.23 -10.85
N ALA A 41 -8.76 -20.42 -12.15
CA ALA A 41 -7.69 -19.73 -12.86
C ALA A 41 -7.88 -18.20 -12.90
N GLU A 42 -9.12 -17.73 -13.06
CA GLU A 42 -9.45 -16.31 -13.00
C GLU A 42 -9.25 -15.74 -11.60
N ALA A 43 -9.70 -16.45 -10.56
CA ALA A 43 -9.48 -16.05 -9.17
C ALA A 43 -7.98 -15.98 -8.81
N ASP A 44 -7.19 -16.94 -9.28
CA ASP A 44 -5.73 -16.97 -9.11
C ASP A 44 -5.06 -15.78 -9.81
N ALA A 45 -5.45 -15.49 -11.06
CA ALA A 45 -4.95 -14.33 -11.81
C ALA A 45 -5.31 -13.00 -11.13
N VAL A 46 -6.56 -12.84 -10.65
CA VAL A 46 -6.99 -11.64 -9.93
C VAL A 46 -6.18 -11.45 -8.64
N LEU A 47 -5.89 -12.53 -7.92
CA LEU A 47 -5.07 -12.49 -6.72
C LEU A 47 -3.63 -12.06 -7.04
N ASP A 48 -3.02 -12.67 -8.05
CA ASP A 48 -1.65 -12.36 -8.48
C ASP A 48 -1.52 -10.88 -8.89
N GLU A 49 -2.43 -10.40 -9.76
CA GLU A 49 -2.48 -8.99 -10.17
C GLU A 49 -2.66 -8.05 -8.96
N THR A 50 -3.51 -8.42 -7.99
CA THR A 50 -3.69 -7.63 -6.76
C THR A 50 -2.40 -7.53 -5.95
N ILE A 51 -1.66 -8.64 -5.82
CA ILE A 51 -0.38 -8.70 -5.08
C ILE A 51 0.69 -7.87 -5.79
N GLU A 52 0.78 -7.96 -7.13
CA GLU A 52 1.71 -7.18 -7.92
C GLU A 52 1.46 -5.67 -7.76
N HIS A 53 0.22 -5.23 -7.92
CA HIS A 53 -0.17 -3.83 -7.76
C HIS A 53 0.11 -3.33 -6.33
N LEU A 54 -0.21 -4.13 -5.31
CA LEU A 54 0.08 -3.79 -3.91
C LEU A 54 1.59 -3.59 -3.71
N THR A 55 2.40 -4.52 -4.23
CA THR A 55 3.86 -4.49 -4.09
C THR A 55 4.47 -3.27 -4.80
N GLN A 56 3.99 -2.94 -6.00
CA GLN A 56 4.42 -1.76 -6.74
C GLN A 56 4.10 -0.47 -5.98
N GLN A 57 2.87 -0.32 -5.48
CA GLN A 57 2.48 0.86 -4.70
C GLN A 57 3.30 1.00 -3.41
N LEU A 58 3.58 -0.11 -2.72
CA LEU A 58 4.45 -0.13 -1.54
C LEU A 58 5.89 0.26 -1.88
N ALA A 59 6.41 -0.19 -3.02
CA ALA A 59 7.75 0.17 -3.50
C ALA A 59 7.84 1.67 -3.80
N GLU A 60 6.84 2.25 -4.46
CA GLU A 60 6.79 3.69 -4.74
C GLU A 60 6.65 4.52 -3.47
N ARG A 61 5.79 4.10 -2.52
CA ARG A 61 5.66 4.78 -1.23
C ARG A 61 6.94 4.71 -0.40
N ARG A 62 7.63 3.57 -0.39
CA ARG A 62 8.96 3.43 0.25
C ARG A 62 9.98 4.37 -0.39
N LYS A 63 10.03 4.47 -1.73
CA LYS A 63 10.92 5.41 -2.43
C LYS A 63 10.60 6.86 -2.06
N SER A 64 9.33 7.21 -1.93
CA SER A 64 8.90 8.55 -1.50
C SER A 64 9.40 8.89 -0.08
N ILE A 65 9.38 7.93 0.85
CA ILE A 65 9.88 8.12 2.22
C ILE A 65 11.41 8.20 2.26
N LEU A 66 12.11 7.53 1.32
CA LEU A 66 13.58 7.59 1.18
C LEU A 66 14.09 8.85 0.47
N ARG A 67 13.23 9.54 -0.31
CA ARG A 67 13.64 10.68 -1.12
C ARG A 67 13.85 12.03 -0.42
N PRO A 68 13.42 12.30 0.83
CA PRO A 68 13.91 13.49 1.51
C PRO A 68 15.38 13.26 1.88
N ARG A 69 16.28 14.09 1.33
CA ARG A 69 17.60 14.42 1.91
C ARG A 69 18.80 13.52 1.59
N THR A 70 19.18 13.45 0.32
CA THR A 70 20.62 13.23 -0.05
C THR A 70 21.22 14.45 -0.76
N THR A 71 20.41 15.45 -1.10
CA THR A 71 20.89 16.68 -1.73
C THR A 71 20.91 17.81 -0.70
N GLU A 72 22.05 18.50 -0.62
CA GLU A 72 22.29 19.77 0.07
C GLU A 72 22.92 19.68 1.47
N ARG A 73 24.22 19.40 1.40
CA ARG A 73 25.23 19.58 2.44
C ARG A 73 25.56 21.07 2.61
N GLY A 74 25.21 21.70 3.74
CA GLY A 74 25.55 23.10 4.04
C GLY A 74 25.66 23.43 5.54
N ASP A 75 26.87 23.28 6.10
CA ASP A 75 27.35 23.46 7.50
C ASP A 75 26.46 24.23 8.52
N GLY A 76 26.25 23.68 9.73
CA GLY A 76 25.58 24.40 10.85
C GLY A 76 24.90 23.54 11.92
N ASP A 77 25.13 23.87 13.21
CA ASP A 77 24.67 23.21 14.46
C ASP A 77 23.14 23.05 14.56
N ASP A 78 22.37 24.01 14.04
CA ASP A 78 20.90 23.95 13.96
C ASP A 78 20.36 22.81 13.07
N ARG A 79 21.17 22.29 12.12
CA ARG A 79 20.73 21.18 11.26
C ARG A 79 20.75 19.83 11.95
N HIS A 80 21.52 19.60 13.02
CA HIS A 80 21.51 18.30 13.71
C HIS A 80 20.17 18.04 14.42
N ALA A 81 19.54 19.07 14.97
CA ALA A 81 18.19 18.97 15.53
C ALA A 81 17.15 18.73 14.42
N THR A 82 17.23 19.45 13.30
CA THR A 82 16.33 19.26 12.14
C THR A 82 16.51 17.88 11.47
N ASP A 83 17.76 17.41 11.32
CA ASP A 83 18.08 16.05 10.85
C ASP A 83 17.42 15.00 11.74
N THR A 84 17.51 15.20 13.07
CA THR A 84 16.96 14.23 14.03
C THR A 84 15.43 14.18 13.98
N GLU A 85 14.76 15.33 13.87
CA GLU A 85 13.28 15.37 13.73
C GLU A 85 12.80 14.83 12.38
N GLU A 86 13.55 15.04 11.30
CA GLU A 86 13.26 14.45 9.99
C GLU A 86 13.45 12.93 10.00
N LEU A 87 14.54 12.43 10.59
CA LEU A 87 14.77 10.99 10.77
C LEU A 87 13.70 10.35 11.65
N ARG A 88 13.27 11.05 12.72
CA ARG A 88 12.15 10.61 13.56
C ARG A 88 10.86 10.52 12.76
N THR A 89 10.58 11.52 11.93
CA THR A 89 9.39 11.55 11.06
C THR A 89 9.44 10.42 10.04
N ALA A 90 10.58 10.18 9.39
CA ALA A 90 10.77 9.06 8.47
C ALA A 90 10.55 7.70 9.17
N LEU A 91 11.11 7.52 10.38
CA LEU A 91 10.89 6.30 11.18
C LEU A 91 9.43 6.09 11.57
N LEU A 92 8.70 7.16 11.94
CA LEU A 92 7.27 7.06 12.22
C LEU A 92 6.49 6.66 10.95
N GLN A 93 6.83 7.24 9.79
CA GLN A 93 6.21 6.84 8.51
C GLN A 93 6.47 5.38 8.16
N TYR A 94 7.68 4.87 8.43
CA TYR A 94 7.98 3.45 8.28
C TYR A 94 7.19 2.57 9.23
N ARG A 95 7.10 2.94 10.52
CA ARG A 95 6.32 2.20 11.52
C ARG A 95 4.86 2.13 11.10
N ASP A 96 4.25 3.27 10.78
CA ASP A 96 2.85 3.34 10.36
C ASP A 96 2.59 2.49 9.09
N LEU A 97 3.52 2.48 8.12
CA LEU A 97 3.41 1.64 6.93
C LEU A 97 3.51 0.13 7.25
N VAL A 98 4.42 -0.26 8.14
CA VAL A 98 4.55 -1.67 8.59
C VAL A 98 3.33 -2.10 9.40
N GLU A 99 2.85 -1.26 10.33
CA GLU A 99 1.64 -1.54 11.11
C GLU A 99 0.41 -1.66 10.22
N GLN A 100 0.33 -0.87 9.15
CA GLN A 100 -0.71 -0.97 8.14
C GLN A 100 -0.66 -2.30 7.40
N LEU A 101 0.54 -2.77 7.02
CA LEU A 101 0.71 -4.07 6.35
C LEU A 101 0.36 -5.27 7.24
N VAL A 102 0.66 -5.19 8.54
CA VAL A 102 0.38 -6.28 9.49
C VAL A 102 -1.11 -6.36 9.86
N ARG A 103 -1.89 -5.30 9.62
CA ARG A 103 -3.33 -5.24 9.93
C ARG A 103 -4.24 -5.58 8.73
N LEU A 104 -3.67 -5.85 7.56
CA LEU A 104 -4.40 -6.34 6.39
C LEU A 104 -4.97 -7.74 6.64
#